data_AF-A0A2D2DJA1-F1
#
_entry.id   AF-A0A2D2DJA1-F1
#
_cell.length_a   1.000
_cell.length_b   1.000
_cell.length_c   1.000
_cell.angle_alpha   90.00
_cell.angle_beta   90.00
_cell.angle_gamma   90.00
#
_symmetry.space_group_name_H-M   'P 1'
#
loop_
_entity.id
_entity.type
_entity.pdbx_description
1 polymer ?
#
loop_
_entity_poly.entity_id
_entity_poly.type
_entity_poly.pdbx_seq_one_letter_code
_entity_poly.pdbx_strand_id
1 'polypeptide(L)'
;MSRHSVAPQALPAFSWLYGGLQHDPAAQFIAKSKDAWRGVETCLQLVNTSELERLHNADADPGEELLPVLSIIDTERLLRLAIVTAQTWGDQCESHISFMQSSARDTAAARRGKNPSQPGDEK
;
A
#
# COMPACT_ATOMS: atom_id res chain seq x y z
N MET A 1 34.94 -15.90 10.22
CA MET A 1 33.68 -15.35 10.76
C MET A 1 32.77 -14.99 9.59
N SER A 2 31.90 -15.91 9.17
CA SER A 2 31.02 -15.72 8.00
C SER A 2 29.76 -14.95 8.40
N ARG A 3 29.63 -13.71 7.92
CA ARG A 3 28.41 -12.91 8.07
C ARG A 3 27.29 -13.58 7.29
N HIS A 4 26.29 -14.08 7.99
CA HIS A 4 25.06 -14.57 7.36
C HIS A 4 24.30 -13.32 6.89
N SER A 5 24.31 -13.07 5.58
CA SER A 5 23.41 -12.09 4.97
C SER A 5 22.01 -12.69 5.03
N VAL A 6 21.23 -12.26 6.03
CA VAL A 6 19.80 -12.53 6.04
C VAL A 6 19.19 -11.56 5.03
N ALA A 7 18.94 -12.05 3.82
CA ALA A 7 18.09 -11.31 2.88
C ALA A 7 16.76 -11.03 3.58
N PRO A 8 16.22 -9.79 3.53
CA PRO A 8 14.94 -9.48 4.13
C PRO A 8 13.89 -10.36 3.46
N GLN A 9 13.41 -11.37 4.18
CA GLN A 9 12.28 -12.16 3.72
C GLN A 9 11.07 -11.24 3.76
N ALA A 10 10.54 -10.90 2.58
CA ALA A 10 9.28 -10.20 2.48
C ALA A 10 8.21 -11.08 3.15
N LEU A 11 7.54 -10.52 4.16
CA LEU A 11 6.40 -11.19 4.78
C LEU A 11 5.38 -11.52 3.67
N PRO A 12 4.80 -12.74 3.67
CA PRO A 12 3.76 -13.06 2.73
C PRO A 12 2.60 -12.07 2.87
N ALA A 13 2.06 -11.62 1.74
CA ALA A 13 0.85 -10.81 1.72
C ALA A 13 -0.27 -11.56 2.45
N PHE A 14 -1.05 -10.85 3.26
CA PHE A 14 -2.21 -11.41 3.94
C PHE A 14 -3.34 -11.75 2.94
N SER A 15 -3.41 -11.01 1.83
CA SER A 15 -4.32 -11.30 0.72
C SER A 15 -3.79 -12.44 -0.15
N TRP A 16 -4.56 -13.53 -0.22
CA TRP A 16 -4.26 -14.67 -1.07
C TRP A 16 -4.79 -14.45 -2.49
N LEU A 17 -3.91 -14.59 -3.49
CA LEU A 17 -4.27 -14.57 -4.91
C LEU A 17 -4.48 -16.00 -5.41
N TYR A 18 -5.56 -16.19 -6.17
CA TYR A 18 -5.82 -17.45 -6.86
C TYR A 18 -4.66 -17.78 -7.83
N GLY A 19 -4.35 -19.07 -8.02
CA GLY A 19 -3.14 -19.52 -8.75
C GLY A 19 -2.90 -18.82 -10.10
N GLY A 20 -3.96 -18.59 -10.88
CA GLY A 20 -3.86 -17.89 -12.18
C GLY A 20 -3.48 -16.40 -12.10
N LEU A 21 -3.66 -15.75 -10.94
CA LEU A 21 -3.36 -14.33 -10.72
C LEU A 21 -2.04 -14.11 -9.97
N GLN A 22 -1.39 -15.18 -9.50
CA GLN A 22 -0.14 -15.07 -8.72
C GLN A 22 1.02 -14.49 -9.53
N HIS A 23 0.97 -14.56 -10.85
CA HIS A 23 1.99 -14.00 -11.74
C HIS A 23 1.55 -12.70 -12.43
N ASP A 24 0.33 -12.21 -12.16
CA ASP A 24 -0.14 -10.95 -12.71
C ASP A 24 0.36 -9.78 -11.84
N PRO A 25 1.19 -8.87 -12.37
CA PRO A 25 1.77 -7.78 -11.60
C PRO A 25 0.73 -6.80 -11.04
N ALA A 26 -0.37 -6.58 -11.75
CA ALA A 26 -1.44 -5.69 -11.31
C ALA A 26 -2.23 -6.33 -10.15
N ALA A 27 -2.53 -7.63 -10.24
CA ALA A 27 -3.17 -8.37 -9.16
C ALA A 27 -2.30 -8.39 -7.90
N GLN A 28 -0.98 -8.60 -8.04
CA GLN A 28 -0.04 -8.50 -6.92
C GLN A 28 -0.01 -7.11 -6.29
N PHE A 29 0.01 -6.06 -7.12
CA PHE A 29 -0.03 -4.68 -6.65
C PHE A 29 -1.30 -4.42 -5.83
N ILE A 30 -2.48 -4.75 -6.38
CA ILE A 30 -3.78 -4.58 -5.71
C ILE A 30 -3.84 -5.35 -4.39
N ALA A 31 -3.37 -6.60 -4.36
CA ALA A 31 -3.36 -7.41 -3.14
C ALA A 31 -2.51 -6.76 -2.03
N LYS A 32 -1.30 -6.29 -2.37
CA LYS A 32 -0.42 -5.59 -1.44
C LYS A 32 -1.01 -4.27 -0.96
N SER A 33 -1.59 -3.48 -1.87
CA SER A 33 -2.25 -2.22 -1.51
C SER A 33 -3.40 -2.47 -0.55
N LYS A 34 -4.24 -3.48 -0.82
CA LYS A 34 -5.35 -3.87 0.05
C LYS A 34 -4.87 -4.20 1.47
N ASP A 35 -3.82 -5.02 1.59
CA ASP A 35 -3.31 -5.42 2.90
C ASP A 35 -2.78 -4.23 3.70
N ALA A 36 -2.04 -3.34 3.04
CA ALA A 36 -1.52 -2.17 3.70
C ALA A 36 -2.62 -1.20 4.14
N TRP A 37 -3.63 -0.96 3.30
CA TRP A 37 -4.76 -0.11 3.65
C TRP A 37 -5.61 -0.69 4.76
N ARG A 38 -5.76 -2.03 4.83
CA ARG A 38 -6.37 -2.69 5.99
C ARG A 38 -5.57 -2.48 7.26
N GLY A 39 -4.24 -2.58 7.19
CA GLY A 39 -3.37 -2.25 8.31
C GLY A 39 -3.52 -0.80 8.79
N VAL A 40 -3.56 0.16 7.85
CA VAL A 40 -3.80 1.59 8.14
C VAL A 40 -5.16 1.79 8.81
N GLU A 41 -6.22 1.18 8.27
CA GLU A 41 -7.58 1.25 8.84
C GLU A 41 -7.60 0.75 10.29
N THR A 42 -7.00 -0.42 10.55
CA THR A 42 -6.91 -0.97 11.91
C THR A 42 -6.12 -0.04 12.85
N CYS A 43 -5.01 0.53 12.39
CA CYS A 43 -4.24 1.49 13.18
C CYS A 43 -5.09 2.70 13.58
N LEU A 44 -5.85 3.27 12.64
CA LEU A 44 -6.70 4.42 12.89
C LEU A 44 -7.87 4.10 13.81
N GLN A 45 -8.46 2.91 13.70
CA GLN A 45 -9.50 2.44 14.62
C GLN A 45 -8.97 2.36 16.06
N LEU A 46 -7.79 1.75 16.27
CA LEU A 46 -7.19 1.64 17.60
C LEU A 46 -6.84 3.00 18.21
N VAL A 47 -6.29 3.90 17.40
CA VAL A 47 -6.00 5.29 17.80
C VAL A 47 -7.29 5.98 18.22
N ASN A 48 -8.32 5.94 17.38
CA ASN A 48 -9.59 6.62 17.64
C ASN A 48 -10.29 6.07 18.89
N THR A 49 -10.36 4.75 19.05
CA THR A 49 -10.95 4.13 20.24
C THR A 49 -10.22 4.58 21.50
N SER A 50 -8.88 4.60 21.49
CA SER A 50 -8.09 5.01 22.65
C SER A 50 -8.29 6.50 23.00
N GLU A 51 -8.45 7.37 22.00
CA GLU A 51 -8.77 8.77 22.24
C GLU A 51 -10.19 8.95 22.80
N LEU A 52 -11.17 8.21 22.29
CA LEU A 52 -12.54 8.25 22.81
C LEU A 52 -12.60 7.77 24.27
N GLU A 53 -11.87 6.71 24.61
CA GLU A 53 -11.76 6.22 26.00
C GLU A 53 -11.16 7.29 26.92
N ARG A 54 -10.09 7.97 26.47
CA ARG A 54 -9.50 9.09 27.23
C ARG A 54 -10.46 10.26 27.40
N LEU A 55 -11.18 10.64 26.36
CA LEU A 55 -12.17 11.72 26.41
C LEU A 55 -13.31 11.37 27.37
N HIS A 56 -13.79 10.12 27.34
CA HIS A 56 -14.82 9.66 28.25
C HIS A 56 -14.36 9.73 29.71
N ASN A 57 -13.12 9.34 29.98
CA ASN A 57 -12.55 9.38 31.33
C ASN A 57 -12.36 10.81 31.88
N ALA A 58 -12.31 11.83 31.02
CA ALA A 58 -12.17 13.22 31.49
C ALA A 58 -13.40 13.69 32.29
N ASP A 59 -14.57 13.10 32.00
CA ASP A 59 -15.85 13.41 32.64
C ASP A 59 -16.37 12.26 33.53
N ALA A 60 -15.60 11.17 33.70
CA ALA A 60 -16.00 10.01 34.46
C ALA A 60 -15.80 10.19 35.98
N ASP A 61 -16.69 9.60 36.78
CA ASP A 61 -16.50 9.52 38.22
C ASP A 61 -15.32 8.60 38.56
N PRO A 62 -14.60 8.84 39.69
CA PRO A 62 -13.46 8.02 40.07
C PRO A 62 -13.84 6.53 40.23
N GLY A 63 -13.17 5.67 39.48
CA GLY A 63 -13.43 4.22 39.45
C GLY A 63 -14.34 3.75 38.31
N GLU A 64 -14.91 4.67 37.52
CA GLU A 64 -15.66 4.36 36.30
C GLU A 64 -14.82 4.53 35.02
N GLU A 65 -13.53 4.86 35.14
CA GLU A 65 -12.67 5.09 33.99
C GLU A 65 -12.40 3.80 33.19
N LEU A 66 -12.44 3.92 31.86
CA LEU A 66 -12.03 2.87 30.94
C LEU A 66 -10.51 2.87 30.78
N LEU A 67 -9.87 1.70 30.76
CA LEU A 67 -8.46 1.62 30.42
C LEU A 67 -8.29 1.75 28.89
N PRO A 68 -7.62 2.79 28.38
CA PRO A 68 -7.48 2.94 26.94
C PRO A 68 -6.67 1.81 26.33
N VAL A 69 -7.07 1.33 25.15
CA VAL A 69 -6.40 0.21 24.47
C VAL A 69 -4.92 0.51 24.19
N LEU A 70 -4.62 1.75 23.81
CA LEU A 70 -3.26 2.24 23.59
C LEU A 70 -2.87 3.30 24.61
N SER A 71 -1.62 3.24 25.07
CA SER A 71 -0.99 4.36 25.75
C SER A 71 -0.92 5.60 24.85
N ILE A 72 -0.73 6.79 25.43
CA ILE A 72 -0.56 8.03 24.65
C ILE A 72 0.62 7.89 23.67
N ILE A 73 1.73 7.34 24.13
CA ILE A 73 2.94 7.17 23.32
C ILE A 73 2.70 6.19 22.16
N ASP A 74 2.02 5.08 22.43
CA ASP A 74 1.74 4.09 21.39
C ASP A 74 0.71 4.61 20.39
N THR A 75 -0.25 5.42 20.85
CA THR A 75 -1.21 6.12 19.97
C THR A 75 -0.47 7.01 18.96
N GLU A 76 0.46 7.85 19.43
CA GLU A 76 1.25 8.73 18.55
C GLU A 76 2.11 7.93 17.56
N ARG A 77 2.78 6.87 18.03
CA ARG A 77 3.62 6.01 17.18
C ARG A 77 2.80 5.30 16.12
N LEU A 78 1.65 4.76 16.49
CA LEU A 78 0.78 4.03 15.58
C LEU A 78 0.14 4.96 14.54
N LEU A 79 -0.23 6.17 14.95
CA LEU A 79 -0.70 7.21 14.03
C LEU A 79 0.38 7.60 13.02
N ARG A 80 1.62 7.81 13.47
CA ARG A 80 2.76 8.09 12.58
C ARG A 80 3.01 6.94 11.60
N LEU A 81 2.94 5.69 12.06
CA LEU A 81 3.06 4.53 11.19
C LEU A 81 1.99 4.52 10.10
N ALA A 82 0.72 4.80 10.46
CA ALA A 82 -0.38 4.88 9.51
C ALA A 82 -0.15 5.97 8.45
N ILE A 83 0.30 7.16 8.87
CA ILE A 83 0.62 8.28 7.98
C ILE A 83 1.75 7.90 7.00
N VAL A 84 2.87 7.39 7.52
CA VAL A 84 4.02 7.02 6.69
C VAL A 84 3.65 5.91 5.71
N THR A 85 2.84 4.94 6.13
CA THR A 85 2.35 3.86 5.25
C THR A 85 1.48 4.41 4.14
N ALA A 86 0.56 5.34 4.45
CA ALA A 86 -0.28 5.98 3.44
C ALA A 86 0.53 6.79 2.42
N GLN A 87 1.52 7.57 2.89
CA GLN A 87 2.43 8.32 2.02
C GLN A 87 3.24 7.40 1.11
N THR A 88 3.85 6.36 1.69
CA THR A 88 4.65 5.38 0.95
C THR A 88 3.82 4.71 -0.15
N TRP A 89 2.54 4.44 0.10
CA TRP A 89 1.65 3.90 -0.93
C TRP A 89 1.25 4.92 -1.99
N GLY A 90 1.08 6.19 -1.63
CA GLY A 90 0.93 7.28 -2.59
C GLY A 90 2.09 7.30 -3.59
N ASP A 91 3.33 7.31 -3.08
CA ASP A 91 4.54 7.33 -3.91
C ASP A 91 4.65 6.07 -4.80
N GLN A 92 4.27 4.90 -4.28
CA GLN A 92 4.25 3.65 -5.05
C GLN A 92 3.20 3.68 -6.17
N CYS A 93 2.00 4.23 -5.91
CA CYS A 93 0.97 4.41 -6.91
C CYS A 93 1.44 5.36 -8.02
N GLU A 94 2.04 6.49 -7.68
CA GLU A 94 2.59 7.44 -8.66
C GLU A 94 3.68 6.81 -9.53
N SER A 95 4.58 6.04 -8.90
CA SER A 95 5.62 5.28 -9.60
C SER A 95 5.01 4.24 -10.55
N HIS A 96 3.96 3.53 -10.11
CA HIS A 96 3.28 2.51 -10.92
C HIS A 96 2.55 3.14 -12.12
N ILE A 97 1.83 4.26 -11.91
CA ILE A 97 1.17 5.02 -12.98
C ILE A 97 2.20 5.50 -14.01
N SER A 98 3.32 6.07 -13.55
CA SER A 98 4.39 6.55 -14.43
C SER A 98 4.96 5.44 -15.30
N PHE A 99 5.17 4.25 -14.73
CA PHE A 99 5.62 3.06 -15.46
C PHE A 99 4.58 2.56 -16.49
N MET A 100 3.30 2.58 -16.15
CA MET A 100 2.24 2.22 -17.10
C MET A 100 2.17 3.19 -18.27
N GLN A 101 2.31 4.49 -18.00
CA GLN A 101 2.31 5.54 -19.02
C GLN A 101 3.51 5.45 -19.96
N SER A 102 4.72 5.19 -19.45
CA SER A 102 5.90 4.99 -20.30
C SER A 102 5.75 3.77 -21.20
N SER A 103 5.32 2.63 -20.62
CA SER A 103 5.08 1.39 -21.36
C SER A 103 4.04 1.56 -22.49
N ALA A 104 2.98 2.34 -22.24
CA ALA A 104 1.97 2.65 -23.24
C ALA A 104 2.52 3.50 -24.40
N ARG A 105 3.37 4.50 -24.09
CA ARG A 105 4.03 5.34 -25.11
C ARG A 105 4.96 4.52 -25.99
N ASP A 106 5.76 3.64 -25.40
CA ASP A 106 6.69 2.77 -26.14
C ASP A 106 5.94 1.79 -27.05
N THR A 107 4.85 1.20 -26.55
CA THR A 107 3.99 0.33 -27.34
C THR A 107 3.35 1.08 -28.52
N ALA A 108 2.88 2.31 -28.30
CA ALA A 108 2.32 3.15 -29.36
C ALA A 108 3.36 3.53 -30.42
N ALA A 109 4.58 3.87 -30.00
CA ALA A 109 5.71 4.17 -30.89
C ALA A 109 6.11 2.94 -31.73
N ALA A 110 6.19 1.76 -31.12
CA ALA A 110 6.51 0.51 -31.81
C ALA A 110 5.44 0.12 -32.86
N ARG A 111 4.15 0.37 -32.58
CA ARG A 111 3.07 0.17 -33.55
C ARG A 111 3.17 1.15 -34.73
N ARG A 112 3.55 2.40 -34.47
CA ARG A 112 3.74 3.42 -35.51
C ARG A 112 4.93 3.12 -36.42
N GLY A 113 6.03 2.59 -35.86
CA GLY A 113 7.21 2.17 -36.63
C GLY A 113 7.02 0.89 -37.45
N LYS A 114 6.01 0.07 -37.13
CA LYS A 114 5.66 -1.16 -37.87
C LYS A 114 4.64 -0.97 -38.99
N ASN A 115 4.20 0.26 -39.27
CA ASN A 115 3.41 0.57 -40.47
C ASN A 115 4.39 1.06 -41.57
N PRO A 116 4.94 0.17 -42.43
CA PRO A 116 5.59 0.63 -43.63
C PRO A 116 4.50 1.20 -44.52
N SER A 117 4.62 2.49 -44.85
CA SER A 117 3.96 3.05 -46.01
C SER A 117 4.24 2.11 -47.19
N GLN A 118 3.23 1.38 -47.67
CA GLN A 118 3.35 0.65 -48.93
C GLN A 118 3.63 1.67 -50.05
N PRO A 119 4.75 1.55 -50.79
CA PRO A 119 4.85 2.18 -52.08
C PRO A 119 4.05 1.30 -53.05
N GLY A 120 2.84 1.74 -53.38
CA GLY A 120 2.10 1.21 -54.53
C GLY A 120 2.43 2.05 -55.75
N ASP A 121 3.50 1.67 -56.45
CA ASP A 121 3.62 1.92 -57.89
C ASP A 121 2.53 1.13 -58.63
N GLU A 122 2.18 1.61 -59.83
CA GLU A 122 1.24 1.09 -60.87
C GLU A 122 0.03 2.03 -61.05
N LYS A 123 -0.15 2.77 -62.15
CA LYS A 123 0.38 2.74 -63.53
C LYS A 123 0.45 4.15 -64.11
#